data_AF-J0WPA4-F1
#
_entry.id   AF-J0WPA4-F1
#
_cell.length_a   1.000
_cell.length_b   1.000
_cell.length_c   1.000
_cell.angle_alpha   90.00
_cell.angle_beta   90.00
_cell.angle_gamma   90.00
#
_symmetry.space_group_name_H-M   'P 1'
#
loop_
_entity.id
_entity.type
_entity.pdbx_description
1 polymer ?
#
loop_
_entity_poly.entity_id
_entity_poly.type
_entity_poly.pdbx_seq_one_letter_code
_entity_poly.pdbx_strand_id
1 'polypeptide(L)' 'SKLAHQVVKHICPNTGISNKAMAILNSLVSDIFERIAAEASKLASYSKKSSISSHEIQTSVRLILP' A
#
# COMPACT_ATOMS: atom_id res chain seq x y z
N SER A 1 -3.76 -10.12 -6.23
CA SER A 1 -4.59 -11.33 -6.06
C SER A 1 -4.07 -12.31 -5.00
N LYS A 2 -2.91 -12.99 -5.17
CA LYS A 2 -2.45 -14.02 -4.20
C LYS A 2 -2.17 -13.49 -2.78
N LEU A 3 -1.50 -12.34 -2.65
CA LEU A 3 -1.17 -11.75 -1.34
C LEU A 3 -2.42 -11.33 -0.56
N ALA A 4 -3.39 -10.68 -1.23
CA ALA A 4 -4.65 -10.27 -0.60
C ALA A 4 -5.43 -11.48 -0.05
N HIS A 5 -5.49 -12.60 -0.78
CA HIS A 5 -6.09 -13.83 -0.27
C HIS A 5 -5.36 -14.41 0.95
N GLN A 6 -4.02 -14.38 0.96
CA GLN A 6 -3.23 -14.88 2.09
C GLN A 6 -3.45 -14.03 3.35
N VAL A 7 -3.47 -12.71 3.20
CA VAL A 7 -3.71 -11.77 4.32
C VAL A 7 -5.11 -11.96 4.88
N VAL A 8 -6.13 -12.05 4.02
CA VAL A 8 -7.52 -12.27 4.45
C VAL A 8 -7.65 -13.58 5.24
N LYS A 9 -7.07 -14.68 4.73
CA LYS A 9 -7.08 -15.97 5.43
C LYS A 9 -6.38 -15.91 6.78
N HIS A 10 -5.32 -15.11 6.89
CA HIS A 10 -4.58 -14.95 8.14
C HIS A 10 -5.40 -14.19 9.20
N ILE A 11 -6.17 -13.16 8.79
CA ILE A 11 -6.95 -12.31 9.70
C ILE A 11 -8.31 -12.95 10.04
N CYS A 12 -8.95 -13.61 9.07
CA CYS A 12 -10.28 -14.21 9.21
C CYS A 12 -10.29 -15.66 8.69
N PRO A 13 -9.69 -16.62 9.40
CA PRO A 13 -9.48 -17.99 8.91
C PRO A 13 -10.78 -18.75 8.58
N ASN A 14 -11.90 -18.37 9.20
CA ASN A 14 -13.20 -19.03 9.03
C ASN A 14 -14.17 -18.24 8.13
N THR A 15 -13.73 -17.14 7.50
CA THR A 15 -14.59 -16.29 6.68
C THR A 15 -14.21 -16.40 5.21
N GLY A 16 -15.18 -16.77 4.37
CA GLY A 16 -15.03 -16.70 2.92
C GLY A 16 -15.18 -15.26 2.43
N ILE A 17 -14.27 -14.81 1.56
CA ILE A 17 -14.42 -13.54 0.84
C ILE A 17 -14.90 -13.82 -0.59
N SER A 18 -15.88 -13.04 -1.04
CA SER A 18 -16.34 -13.10 -2.43
C SER A 18 -15.30 -12.54 -3.39
N ASN A 19 -15.31 -13.02 -4.65
CA ASN A 19 -14.41 -12.51 -5.69
C ASN A 19 -14.56 -10.99 -5.91
N LYS A 20 -15.77 -10.44 -5.75
CA LYS A 20 -16.02 -8.99 -5.85
C LYS A 20 -15.34 -8.22 -4.72
N ALA A 21 -15.50 -8.68 -3.47
CA ALA A 21 -14.83 -8.05 -2.34
C ALA A 21 -13.30 -8.16 -2.44
N MET A 22 -12.78 -9.30 -2.95
CA MET A 22 -11.36 -9.45 -3.23
C MET A 22 -10.83 -8.49 -4.30
N ALA A 23 -11.61 -8.25 -5.37
CA ALA A 23 -11.24 -7.28 -6.40
C ALA A 23 -11.17 -5.86 -5.81
N ILE A 24 -12.14 -5.48 -4.98
CA ILE A 24 -12.16 -4.19 -4.29
C ILE A 24 -10.92 -4.04 -3.38
N LEU A 25 -10.59 -5.06 -2.59
CA LEU A 25 -9.38 -5.05 -1.75
C LEU A 25 -8.10 -4.91 -2.58
N ASN A 26 -8.03 -5.59 -3.73
CA ASN A 26 -6.87 -5.49 -4.61
C ASN A 26 -6.72 -4.07 -5.17
N SER A 27 -7.82 -3.44 -5.61
CA SER A 27 -7.80 -2.04 -6.05
C SER A 27 -7.44 -1.08 -4.94
N LEU A 28 -7.94 -1.30 -3.72
CA LEU A 28 -7.59 -0.48 -2.55
C LEU A 28 -6.08 -0.54 -2.25
N VAL A 29 -5.49 -1.73 -2.27
CA VAL A 29 -4.05 -1.91 -2.04
C VAL A 29 -3.24 -1.21 -3.13
N SER A 30 -3.65 -1.33 -4.39
CA SER A 30 -3.00 -0.64 -5.50
C SER A 30 -3.06 0.88 -5.37
N ASP A 31 -4.24 1.44 -5.03
CA ASP A 31 -4.42 2.89 -4.84
C ASP A 31 -3.52 3.43 -3.71
N ILE A 32 -3.51 2.76 -2.56
CA ILE A 32 -2.67 3.17 -1.42
C ILE A 32 -1.18 3.06 -1.77
N PHE A 33 -0.78 1.99 -2.46
CA PHE A 33 0.61 1.81 -2.88
C PHE A 33 1.06 2.92 -3.84
N GLU A 34 0.26 3.24 -4.85
CA GLU A 34 0.56 4.30 -5.81
C GLU A 34 0.67 5.67 -5.13
N ARG A 35 -0.24 5.96 -4.19
CA ARG A 35 -0.20 7.21 -3.41
C ARG A 35 1.07 7.31 -2.55
N ILE A 36 1.46 6.24 -1.86
CA ILE A 36 2.70 6.22 -1.06
C ILE A 36 3.93 6.35 -1.96
N ALA A 37 3.99 5.61 -3.06
CA ALA A 37 5.14 5.64 -3.98
C ALA A 37 5.31 7.02 -4.63
N ALA A 38 4.20 7.64 -5.06
CA ALA A 38 4.21 8.98 -5.63
C ALA A 38 4.71 10.02 -4.61
N GLU A 39 4.23 9.96 -3.37
CA GLU A 39 4.65 10.91 -2.34
C GLU A 39 6.11 10.69 -1.93
N ALA A 40 6.56 9.44 -1.82
CA ALA A 40 7.96 9.13 -1.51
C ALA A 40 8.92 9.61 -2.60
N SER A 41 8.50 9.51 -3.86
CA SER A 41 9.26 10.04 -5.00
C SER A 41 9.38 11.56 -4.95
N LYS A 42 8.31 12.28 -4.57
CA LYS A 42 8.37 13.74 -4.35
C LYS A 42 9.31 14.10 -3.21
N LEU A 43 9.23 13.40 -2.07
CA LEU A 43 10.11 13.65 -0.92
C LEU A 43 11.59 13.42 -1.25
N ALA A 44 11.90 12.36 -2.00
CA ALA A 44 13.26 12.10 -2.49
C ALA A 44 13.73 13.25 -3.41
N SER A 45 12.87 13.70 -4.32
CA SER A 45 13.15 14.80 -5.24
C SER A 45 13.41 16.12 -4.51
N TYR A 46 12.59 16.47 -3.51
CA TYR A 46 12.79 17.65 -2.67
C TYR A 46 14.08 17.59 -1.85
N SER A 47 14.45 16.39 -1.41
CA SER A 47 15.69 16.13 -0.68
C SER A 47 16.92 15.97 -1.59
N LYS A 48 16.77 16.14 -2.91
CA LYS A 48 17.81 15.93 -3.93
C LYS A 48 18.47 14.55 -3.89
N LYS A 49 17.70 13.52 -3.48
CA LYS A 49 18.15 12.13 -3.46
C LYS A 49 17.74 11.44 -4.75
N SER A 50 18.64 10.63 -5.32
CA SER A 50 18.36 9.80 -6.49
C SER A 50 17.68 8.47 -6.14
N SER A 51 17.62 8.12 -4.86
CA SER A 51 16.99 6.90 -4.35
C SER A 51 15.93 7.21 -3.30
N ILE A 52 14.89 6.38 -3.28
CA ILE A 52 13.88 6.36 -2.23
C ILE A 52 14.37 5.41 -1.14
N SER A 53 14.55 5.92 0.07
CA SER A 53 14.90 5.11 1.24
C SER A 53 13.68 4.85 2.13
N SER A 54 13.86 4.03 3.18
CA SER A 54 12.83 3.80 4.19
C SER A 54 12.34 5.09 4.85
N HIS A 55 13.18 6.13 4.92
CA HIS A 55 12.83 7.43 5.48
C HIS A 55 11.72 8.13 4.68
N GLU A 56 11.84 8.17 3.35
CA GLU A 56 10.82 8.77 2.49
C GLU A 56 9.52 7.95 2.50
N ILE A 57 9.62 6.61 2.52
CA ILE A 57 8.45 5.73 2.66
C ILE A 57 7.74 6.00 3.99
N GLN A 58 8.47 6.00 5.12
CA GLN A 58 7.88 6.20 6.44
C GLN A 58 7.21 7.57 6.57
N THR A 59 7.81 8.60 5.98
CA THR A 59 7.23 9.95 5.96
C THR A 59 5.99 10.00 5.06
N SER A 60 6.03 9.38 3.89
CA SER A 60 4.87 9.30 2.98
C SER A 60 3.69 8.58 3.62
N VAL A 61 3.94 7.49 4.33
CA VAL A 61 2.89 6.75 5.07
C VAL A 61 2.21 7.67 6.10
N ARG A 62 2.99 8.46 6.86
CA ARG A 62 2.45 9.43 7.84
C ARG A 62 1.67 10.58 7.22
N LEU A 63 1.94 10.92 5.95
CA LEU A 63 1.22 11.98 5.24
C LEU A 63 -0.07 11.47 4.57
N ILE A 64 -0.07 10.22 4.13
CA ILE A 64 -1.16 9.64 3.33
C ILE A 64 -2.21 8.94 4.19
N LEU A 65 -1.80 8.31 5.29
CA LEU A 65 -2.70 7.58 6.19
C LEU A 65 -3.07 8.45 7.39
N PRO A 66 -4.34 8.42 7.84
CA PRO A 66 -4.80 9.12 9.05
C PRO A 66 -4.20 8.53 10.33
#